data_AF-A0A2I4EV92-F1
#
_entry.id   AF-A0A2I4EV92-F1
#
_cell.length_a   1.000
_cell.length_b   1.000
_cell.length_c   1.000
_cell.angle_alpha   90.00
_cell.angle_beta   90.00
_cell.angle_gamma   90.00
#
_symmetry.space_group_name_H-M   'P 1'
#
loop_
_entity.id
_entity.type
_entity.pdbx_description
1 polymer ?
#
loop_
_entity_poly.entity_id
_entity_poly.type
_entity_poly.pdbx_seq_one_letter_code
_entity_poly.pdbx_strand_id
1 'polypeptide(L)' 'MGRKTGTLHINPKKFGSLHKPCMKEMITFLNCLAVNHSSDDKCVRQKELLSACMDSQTSNKRKSLGSINYHLQRLNRGRK' A
#
# COMPACT_ATOMS: atom_id res chain seq x y z
N MET A 1 -17.21 -11.68 -25.52
CA MET A 1 -16.47 -10.41 -25.39
C MET A 1 -15.15 -10.65 -24.64
N GLY A 2 -14.18 -11.29 -25.32
CA GLY A 2 -12.91 -11.71 -24.72
C GLY A 2 -11.88 -10.58 -24.64
N ARG A 3 -10.94 -10.69 -23.69
CA ARG A 3 -9.78 -9.79 -23.57
C ARG A 3 -9.04 -9.76 -24.91
N LYS A 4 -9.02 -8.61 -25.58
CA LYS A 4 -8.21 -8.40 -26.79
C LYS A 4 -6.73 -8.55 -26.39
N THR A 5 -6.11 -9.63 -26.86
CA THR A 5 -4.68 -9.90 -26.74
C THR A 5 -3.92 -8.70 -27.30
N GLY A 6 -3.02 -8.10 -26.50
CA GLY A 6 -2.20 -6.95 -26.92
C GLY A 6 -2.68 -5.56 -26.47
N THR A 7 -3.63 -5.44 -25.53
CA THR A 7 -3.97 -4.12 -24.94
C THR A 7 -3.09 -3.78 -23.74
N LEU A 8 -2.40 -2.63 -23.78
CA LEU A 8 -1.68 -2.08 -22.64
C LEU A 8 -2.68 -1.68 -21.55
N HIS A 9 -2.70 -2.41 -20.44
CA HIS A 9 -3.63 -2.21 -19.34
C HIS A 9 -2.95 -2.51 -18.01
N ILE A 10 -3.05 -1.56 -17.07
CA ILE A 10 -2.57 -1.71 -15.69
C ILE A 10 -3.75 -2.06 -14.81
N ASN A 11 -3.65 -3.17 -14.08
CA ASN A 11 -4.65 -3.52 -13.06
C ASN A 11 -4.33 -2.78 -11.74
N PRO A 12 -5.07 -1.71 -11.38
CA PRO A 12 -4.77 -0.92 -10.19
C PRO A 12 -4.88 -1.73 -8.89
N LYS A 13 -5.66 -2.82 -8.89
CA LYS A 13 -5.76 -3.73 -7.74
C LYS A 13 -4.46 -4.48 -7.44
N LYS A 14 -3.61 -4.71 -8.44
CA LYS A 14 -2.33 -5.41 -8.28
C LYS A 14 -1.21 -4.50 -7.77
N PHE A 15 -1.30 -3.20 -7.99
CA PHE A 15 -0.24 -2.24 -7.64
C PHE A 15 -0.56 -1.44 -6.36
N GLY A 16 -1.83 -1.38 -5.93
CA GLY A 16 -2.24 -0.69 -4.69
C GLY A 16 -2.08 -1.49 -3.39
N SER A 17 -1.53 -2.71 -3.45
CA SER A 17 -1.36 -3.61 -2.30
C SER A 17 0.08 -3.74 -1.81
N LEU A 18 1.07 -3.16 -2.50
CA LEU A 18 2.45 -3.57 -2.32
C LEU A 18 3.11 -3.08 -1.03
N HIS A 19 2.55 -2.07 -0.35
CA HIS A 19 2.97 -1.73 1.01
C HIS A 19 1.82 -1.12 1.81
N LYS A 20 1.38 -1.82 2.86
CA LYS A 20 0.55 -1.23 3.90
C LYS A 20 1.45 -0.24 4.69
N PRO A 21 1.10 1.05 4.80
CA PRO A 21 2.03 2.08 5.27
C PRO A 21 2.59 1.94 6.70
N CYS A 22 2.09 1.01 7.52
CA CYS A 22 2.57 0.79 8.89
C CYS A 22 3.00 -0.64 9.19
N MET A 23 3.11 -1.52 8.19
CA MET A 23 3.55 -2.91 8.45
C MET A 23 4.94 -2.95 9.07
N LYS A 24 5.83 -2.05 8.67
CA LYS A 24 7.18 -1.95 9.22
C LYS A 24 7.17 -1.62 10.72
N GLU A 25 6.43 -0.58 11.12
CA GLU A 25 6.29 -0.19 12.53
C GLU A 25 5.57 -1.26 13.35
N MET A 26 4.58 -1.94 12.76
CA MET A 26 3.86 -3.04 13.39
C MET A 26 4.79 -4.22 13.70
N ILE A 27 5.61 -4.65 12.74
CA ILE A 27 6.59 -5.73 12.95
C ILE A 27 7.62 -5.32 14.01
N THR A 28 8.05 -4.06 14.00
CA THR A 28 9.03 -3.55 14.96
C THR A 28 8.47 -3.54 16.39
N PHE A 29 7.20 -3.18 16.57
CA PHE A 29 6.50 -3.28 17.85
C PHE A 29 6.36 -4.74 18.32
N LEU A 30 5.94 -5.65 17.43
CA LEU A 30 5.80 -7.08 17.76
C LEU A 30 7.15 -7.71 18.15
N ASN A 31 8.23 -7.35 17.45
CA ASN A 31 9.58 -7.80 17.81
C ASN A 31 9.99 -7.31 19.19
N CYS A 32 9.63 -6.07 19.54
CA CYS A 32 9.89 -5.54 20.87
C CYS A 32 9.12 -6.30 21.95
N LEU A 33 7.84 -6.61 21.72
CA LEU A 33 7.03 -7.42 22.65
C LEU A 33 7.59 -8.84 22.81
N ALA A 34 8.03 -9.46 21.72
CA ALA A 34 8.61 -10.80 21.74
C ALA A 34 9.87 -10.89 22.62
N VAL A 35 10.70 -9.85 22.62
CA VAL A 35 11.92 -9.79 23.45
C VAL A 35 11.60 -9.43 24.91
N ASN A 36 10.55 -8.65 25.16
CA ASN A 36 10.24 -8.08 26.48
C ASN A 36 9.14 -8.81 27.24
N HIS A 37 8.83 -10.06 26.88
CA HIS A 37 7.75 -10.85 27.49
C HIS A 37 6.39 -10.12 27.48
N SER A 38 6.07 -9.46 26.37
CA SER A 38 4.81 -8.71 26.20
C SER A 38 4.65 -7.50 27.13
N SER A 39 5.75 -6.96 27.68
CA SER A 39 5.72 -5.70 28.43
C SER A 39 5.64 -4.50 27.49
N ASP A 40 4.46 -3.88 27.45
CA ASP A 40 4.19 -2.67 26.67
C ASP A 40 5.06 -1.47 27.11
N ASP A 41 5.35 -1.35 28.40
CA ASP A 41 6.11 -0.23 28.98
C ASP A 41 7.55 -0.14 28.43
N LYS A 42 8.13 -1.28 28.04
CA LYS A 42 9.46 -1.34 27.43
C LYS A 42 9.45 -1.02 25.92
N CYS A 43 8.27 -0.98 25.32
CA CYS A 43 8.05 -0.81 23.87
C CYS A 43 7.28 0.47 23.53
N VAL A 44 7.20 1.43 24.45
CA VAL A 44 6.45 2.69 24.31
C VAL A 44 6.83 3.45 23.04
N ARG A 45 8.12 3.54 22.73
CA ARG A 45 8.60 4.22 21.52
C ARG A 45 8.06 3.58 20.24
N GLN A 46 8.10 2.25 20.13
CA GLN A 46 7.60 1.53 18.95
C GLN A 46 6.07 1.62 18.86
N LYS A 47 5.39 1.65 20.00
CA LYS A 47 3.94 1.87 20.10
C LYS A 47 3.55 3.25 19.59
N GLU A 48 4.25 4.31 20.01
CA GLU A 48 4.03 5.69 19.55
C GLU A 48 4.24 5.83 18.04
N LEU A 49 5.30 5.23 17.48
CA LEU A 49 5.55 5.23 16.05
C LEU A 49 4.44 4.52 15.27
N LEU A 50 3.97 3.39 15.78
CA LEU A 50 2.84 2.66 15.18
C LEU A 50 1.54 3.49 15.23
N SER A 51 1.26 4.14 16.36
CA SER A 51 0.09 5.02 16.53
C SER A 51 0.14 6.21 15.59
N ALA A 52 1.25 6.94 15.55
CA ALA A 52 1.44 8.07 14.64
C ALA A 52 1.27 7.66 13.17
N CYS A 53 1.77 6.48 12.82
CA CYS A 53 1.61 5.93 11.48
C CYS A 53 0.14 5.59 11.15
N MET A 54 -0.61 5.01 12.11
CA MET A 54 -2.03 4.73 11.95
C MET A 54 -2.84 6.01 11.76
N ASP A 55 -2.61 7.03 12.60
CA ASP A 55 -3.29 8.32 12.51
C ASP A 55 -3.05 8.99 11.15
N SER A 56 -1.82 8.93 10.66
CA SER A 56 -1.42 9.41 9.33
C SER A 56 -2.10 8.65 8.17
N GLN A 57 -2.50 7.39 8.37
CA GLN A 57 -3.21 6.63 7.35
C GLN A 57 -4.71 6.91 7.31
N THR A 58 -5.35 7.24 8.43
CA THR A 58 -6.81 7.51 8.48
C THR A 58 -7.23 8.64 7.55
N SER A 59 -6.34 9.62 7.32
CA SER A 59 -6.55 10.78 6.46
C SER A 59 -6.22 10.52 4.98
N ASN A 60 -5.44 9.47 4.68
CA ASN A 60 -4.98 9.16 3.33
C ASN A 60 -5.99 8.29 2.58
N LYS A 61 -7.01 8.92 1.98
CA LYS A 61 -7.86 8.26 0.99
C LYS A 61 -7.00 7.78 -0.18
N ARG A 62 -7.09 6.48 -0.50
CA ARG A 62 -6.42 5.88 -1.67
C ARG A 62 -6.68 6.73 -2.90
N LYS A 63 -5.64 7.36 -3.44
CA LYS A 63 -5.73 8.03 -4.75
C LYS A 63 -6.11 6.96 -5.77
N SER A 64 -7.25 7.11 -6.42
CA SER A 64 -7.59 6.26 -7.55
C SER A 64 -6.48 6.45 -8.59
N LEU A 65 -6.09 5.37 -9.28
CA LEU A 65 -5.05 5.41 -10.33
C LEU A 65 -5.47 6.21 -11.59
N GLY A 66 -6.48 7.08 -11.46
CA GLY A 66 -6.92 8.03 -12.46
C GLY A 66 -7.28 7.41 -13.79
N SER A 67 -7.10 8.19 -14.85
CA SER A 67 -7.35 7.84 -16.24
C SER A 67 -6.20 7.06 -16.90
N ILE A 68 -5.28 6.44 -16.14
CA ILE A 68 -4.06 5.85 -16.74
C ILE A 68 -4.38 4.78 -17.80
N ASN A 69 -5.39 3.95 -17.56
CA ASN A 69 -5.83 2.94 -18.52
C ASN A 69 -6.46 3.55 -19.78
N TYR A 70 -7.09 4.73 -19.66
CA TYR A 70 -7.61 5.47 -20.81
C TYR A 70 -6.47 5.95 -21.72
N HIS A 71 -5.37 6.46 -21.14
CA HIS A 71 -4.20 6.88 -21.90
C HIS A 71 -3.48 5.70 -22.56
N LEU A 72 -3.30 4.58 -21.84
CA LEU A 72 -2.66 3.38 -22.37
C LEU A 72 -3.43 2.78 -23.56
N GLN A 73 -4.76 2.81 -23.52
CA GLN A 73 -5.59 2.36 -24.64
C GLN A 73 -5.43 3.23 -25.88
N ARG A 74 -5.17 4.54 -25.74
CA ARG A 74 -4.94 5.44 -26.88
C ARG A 74 -3.58 5.23 -27.52
N LEU A 75 -2.52 5.08 -26.71
CA LEU A 75 -1.17 4.78 -27.21
C LEU A 75 -1.13 3.48 -28.00
N ASN A 76 -1.89 2.47 -27.57
CA ASN A 76 -1.95 1.19 -28.25
C ASN A 76 -2.59 1.26 -29.65
N ARG A 77 -3.42 2.28 -29.92
CA ARG A 77 -4.06 2.48 -31.24
C ARG A 77 -3.21 3.32 -32.20
N GLY A 78 -2.26 4.10 -31.67
CA GLY A 78 -1.37 4.97 -32.46
C GLY A 78 -0.13 4.28 -33.02
N ARG A 79 0.17 3.05 -32.56
CA ARG A 79 1.14 2.16 -33.22
C ARG A 79 0.46 1.42 -34.37
N LYS A 80 0.37 2.07 -35.52
CA LYS A 80 0.08 1.44 -36.80
C LYS A 80 1.15 1.87 -37.80
#